data_AF-A0A1F8AYL7-F1
#
_entry.id   AF-A0A1F8AYL7-F1
#
_cell.length_a   1.000
_cell.length_b   1.000
_cell.length_c   1.000
_cell.angle_alpha   90.00
_cell.angle_beta   90.00
_cell.angle_gamma   90.00
#
_symmetry.space_group_name_H-M   'P 1'
#
loop_
_entity.id
_entity.type
_entity.pdbx_description
1 polymer ?
#
loop_
_entity_poly.entity_id
_entity_poly.type
_entity_poly.pdbx_seq_one_letter_code
_entity_poly.pdbx_strand_id
1 'polypeptide(L)'
;MKSNLSSAQDLIKKSLHLFFKKKNLVYFVKLMLIILALTFGTGIIGFLIAGGLGALKSDFVNNPIWAVLFLILMVVFVVIGIWTQTVIYESIKTVVGGGPLNIRKTLKVGWRKTGKFFLVGLLNMLIVFLGLILFIVPGIIFAVWFSFSRFVLIKEGLGVKASLKRSKELVRGRFWPVLGRYLVFFIVLILAQIALSQIPYIGTIASMLLAPLFILPSYLLYQELSRPGE
;
A
#
# COMPACT_ATOMS: atom_id res chain seq x y z
N MET A 1 16.52 16.56 -22.02
CA MET A 1 17.09 15.53 -21.14
C MET A 1 16.27 14.25 -21.29
N LYS A 2 16.72 13.27 -22.10
CA LYS A 2 16.03 11.97 -22.20
C LYS A 2 16.11 11.32 -20.82
N SER A 3 14.96 11.06 -20.18
CA SER A 3 14.96 10.43 -18.87
C SER A 3 15.51 9.01 -19.03
N ASN A 4 16.64 8.70 -18.38
CA ASN A 4 17.25 7.36 -18.31
C ASN A 4 16.41 6.41 -17.42
N LEU A 5 15.08 6.53 -17.48
CA LEU A 5 14.11 5.77 -16.73
C LEU A 5 13.77 4.52 -17.52
N SER A 6 13.82 3.37 -16.85
CA SER A 6 13.41 2.12 -17.46
C SER A 6 11.97 2.19 -17.97
N SER A 7 11.67 1.36 -18.97
CA SER A 7 10.31 1.24 -19.46
C SER A 7 9.40 0.65 -18.37
N ALA A 8 8.09 0.88 -18.46
CA ALA A 8 7.14 0.28 -17.53
C ALA A 8 7.24 -1.26 -17.54
N GLN A 9 7.45 -1.86 -18.73
CA GLN A 9 7.60 -3.30 -18.89
C GLN A 9 8.84 -3.84 -18.18
N ASP A 10 9.98 -3.14 -18.26
CA ASP A 10 11.21 -3.55 -17.59
C ASP A 10 11.06 -3.49 -16.06
N LEU A 11 10.39 -2.45 -15.56
CA LEU A 11 10.08 -2.31 -14.13
C LEU A 11 9.17 -3.44 -13.63
N ILE A 12 8.17 -3.82 -14.42
CA ILE A 12 7.28 -4.96 -14.12
C ILE A 12 8.06 -6.27 -14.16
N LYS A 13 8.84 -6.54 -15.21
CA LYS A 13 9.66 -7.76 -15.33
C LYS A 13 10.63 -7.88 -14.15
N LYS A 14 11.29 -6.78 -13.78
CA LYS A 14 12.18 -6.72 -12.62
C LYS A 14 11.44 -6.95 -11.31
N SER A 15 10.23 -6.41 -11.14
CA SER A 15 9.40 -6.69 -9.96
C SER A 15 9.00 -8.16 -9.86
N LEU A 16 8.64 -8.79 -10.97
CA LEU A 16 8.29 -10.22 -11.03
C LEU A 16 9.50 -11.06 -10.65
N HIS A 17 10.66 -10.78 -11.24
CA HIS A 17 11.91 -11.49 -10.92
C HIS A 17 12.27 -11.35 -9.43
N LEU A 18 12.15 -10.14 -8.87
CA LEU A 18 12.41 -9.91 -7.44
C LEU A 18 11.40 -10.61 -6.55
N PHE A 19 10.11 -10.60 -6.90
CA PHE A 19 9.04 -11.22 -6.12
C PHE A 19 9.18 -12.75 -6.11
N PHE A 20 9.37 -13.37 -7.27
CA PHE A 20 9.44 -14.83 -7.43
C PHE A 20 10.78 -15.46 -7.06
N LYS A 21 11.82 -14.65 -6.76
CA LYS A 21 13.07 -15.18 -6.19
C LYS A 21 12.75 -15.93 -4.88
N LYS A 22 13.10 -17.21 -4.79
CA LYS A 22 12.72 -18.14 -3.70
C LYS A 22 12.79 -17.51 -2.29
N LYS A 23 13.90 -16.85 -1.95
CA LYS A 23 14.09 -16.19 -0.64
C LYS A 23 13.07 -15.06 -0.40
N ASN A 24 12.79 -14.25 -1.42
CA ASN A 24 11.87 -13.12 -1.35
C ASN A 24 10.41 -13.58 -1.34
N LEU A 25 10.08 -14.59 -2.17
CA LEU A 25 8.74 -15.18 -2.23
C LEU A 25 8.34 -15.74 -0.87
N VAL A 26 9.20 -16.56 -0.26
CA VAL A 26 8.95 -17.13 1.08
C VAL A 26 8.78 -16.03 2.12
N TYR A 27 9.57 -14.97 2.05
CA TYR A 27 9.46 -13.83 2.96
C TYR A 27 8.13 -13.07 2.80
N PHE A 28 7.73 -12.73 1.57
CA PHE A 28 6.46 -12.05 1.30
C PHE A 28 5.27 -12.93 1.69
N VAL A 29 5.26 -14.21 1.30
CA VAL A 29 4.17 -15.13 1.64
C VAL A 29 4.03 -15.28 3.15
N LYS A 30 5.12 -15.50 3.90
CA LYS A 30 5.05 -15.58 5.37
C LYS A 30 4.52 -14.29 6.00
N LEU A 31 4.96 -13.12 5.52
CA LEU A 31 4.43 -11.84 5.99
C LEU A 31 2.95 -11.69 5.68
N MET A 32 2.54 -12.00 4.45
CA MET A 32 1.15 -11.87 4.03
C MET A 32 0.25 -12.86 4.76
N LEU A 33 0.69 -14.09 5.06
CA LEU A 33 -0.07 -15.05 5.86
C LEU A 33 -0.31 -14.56 7.30
N ILE A 34 0.69 -13.93 7.93
CA ILE A 34 0.51 -13.32 9.26
C ILE A 34 -0.51 -12.18 9.20
N ILE A 35 -0.39 -11.31 8.20
CA ILE A 35 -1.34 -10.20 7.97
C ILE A 35 -2.75 -10.75 7.69
N LEU A 36 -2.85 -11.83 6.92
CA LEU A 36 -4.10 -12.50 6.58
C LEU A 36 -4.77 -13.01 7.86
N ALA A 37 -4.03 -13.74 8.70
CA ALA A 37 -4.54 -14.25 9.96
C ALA A 37 -5.04 -13.12 10.88
N LEU A 38 -4.32 -11.98 10.96
CA LEU A 38 -4.73 -10.83 11.75
C LEU A 38 -5.99 -10.14 11.19
N THR A 39 -6.07 -9.98 9.86
CA THR A 39 -7.18 -9.30 9.19
C THR A 39 -8.44 -10.16 9.20
N PHE A 40 -8.33 -11.45 8.89
CA PHE A 40 -9.44 -12.39 8.97
C PHE A 40 -9.85 -12.69 10.40
N GLY A 41 -8.91 -12.80 11.34
CA GLY A 41 -9.23 -12.99 12.76
C GLY A 41 -10.10 -11.85 13.30
N THR A 42 -9.73 -10.60 13.00
CA THR A 42 -10.55 -9.44 13.39
C THR A 42 -11.89 -9.38 12.65
N GLY A 43 -11.92 -9.73 11.36
CA GLY A 43 -13.17 -9.82 10.60
C GLY A 43 -14.12 -10.90 11.10
N ILE A 44 -13.63 -12.09 11.44
CA ILE A 44 -14.42 -13.21 11.99
C ILE A 44 -14.98 -12.82 13.35
N ILE A 45 -14.17 -12.22 14.24
CA ILE A 45 -14.66 -11.73 15.54
C ILE A 45 -15.80 -10.71 15.31
N GLY A 46 -15.64 -9.81 14.34
CA GLY A 46 -16.67 -8.81 14.03
C GLY A 46 -17.93 -9.42 13.45
N PHE A 47 -17.79 -10.42 12.59
CA PHE A 47 -18.91 -11.19 12.07
C PHE A 47 -19.62 -11.99 13.16
N LEU A 48 -18.90 -12.61 14.09
CA LEU A 48 -19.48 -13.35 15.20
C LEU A 48 -20.21 -12.43 16.18
N ILE A 49 -19.64 -11.26 16.47
CA ILE A 49 -20.32 -10.21 17.24
C ILE A 49 -21.60 -9.85 16.48
N ALA A 50 -21.52 -9.37 15.23
CA ALA A 50 -22.69 -8.92 14.48
C ALA A 50 -23.75 -10.02 14.21
N GLY A 51 -23.32 -11.25 13.93
CA GLY A 51 -24.15 -12.39 13.53
C GLY A 51 -24.71 -13.19 14.71
N GLY A 52 -23.91 -13.41 15.77
CA GLY A 52 -24.40 -13.96 17.04
C GLY A 52 -25.40 -13.02 17.72
N LEU A 53 -25.25 -11.72 17.51
CA LEU A 53 -26.20 -10.69 17.94
C LEU A 53 -27.41 -10.55 17.00
N GLY A 54 -27.33 -11.04 15.77
CA GLY A 54 -28.47 -11.18 14.86
C GLY A 54 -29.51 -12.21 15.32
N ALA A 55 -29.08 -13.21 16.11
CA ALA A 55 -29.96 -14.18 16.77
C ALA A 55 -30.57 -13.65 18.09
N LEU A 56 -29.99 -12.58 18.66
CA LEU A 56 -30.44 -11.88 19.87
C LEU A 56 -30.71 -10.39 19.56
N LYS A 57 -31.42 -10.12 18.45
CA LYS A 57 -31.58 -8.77 17.86
C LYS A 57 -32.08 -7.70 18.83
N SER A 58 -32.88 -8.07 19.84
CA SER A 58 -33.37 -7.13 20.86
C SER A 58 -32.23 -6.61 21.73
N ASP A 59 -31.33 -7.49 22.19
CA ASP A 59 -30.31 -7.13 23.18
C ASP A 59 -29.15 -6.38 22.54
N PHE A 60 -28.85 -6.63 21.25
CA PHE A 60 -27.81 -5.90 20.52
C PHE A 60 -28.15 -4.43 20.30
N VAL A 61 -29.38 -4.16 19.85
CA VAL A 61 -29.83 -2.79 19.55
C VAL A 61 -30.09 -2.03 20.85
N ASN A 62 -30.56 -2.72 21.90
CA ASN A 62 -30.94 -2.10 23.15
C ASN A 62 -29.78 -1.97 24.16
N ASN A 63 -28.64 -2.65 23.96
CA ASN A 63 -27.50 -2.58 24.87
C ASN A 63 -26.32 -1.78 24.27
N PRO A 64 -25.97 -0.62 24.83
CA PRO A 64 -24.91 0.24 24.30
C PRO A 64 -23.51 -0.40 24.33
N ILE A 65 -23.27 -1.42 25.17
CA ILE A 65 -21.97 -2.10 25.27
C ILE A 65 -21.59 -2.74 23.93
N TRP A 66 -22.55 -3.37 23.25
CA TRP A 66 -22.28 -4.03 21.98
C TRP A 66 -21.94 -3.05 20.85
N ALA A 67 -22.59 -1.89 20.83
CA ALA A 67 -22.27 -0.81 19.91
C ALA A 67 -20.83 -0.29 20.13
N VAL A 68 -20.43 -0.12 21.40
CA VAL A 68 -19.06 0.29 21.76
C VAL A 68 -18.03 -0.77 21.36
N LEU A 69 -18.28 -2.05 21.64
CA LEU A 69 -17.37 -3.14 21.25
C LEU A 69 -17.21 -3.25 19.73
N PHE A 70 -18.31 -3.11 18.98
CA PHE A 70 -18.27 -3.09 17.53
C PHE A 70 -17.46 -1.89 16.99
N LEU A 71 -17.65 -0.70 17.58
CA LEU A 71 -16.88 0.49 17.22
C LEU A 71 -15.39 0.32 17.50
N ILE A 72 -15.02 -0.23 18.66
CA ILE A 72 -13.63 -0.55 18.99
C ILE A 72 -13.04 -1.51 17.96
N LEU A 73 -13.78 -2.55 17.60
CA LEU A 73 -13.31 -3.53 16.62
C LEU A 73 -13.13 -2.92 15.22
N MET A 74 -14.03 -2.03 14.80
CA MET A 74 -13.89 -1.28 13.56
C MET A 74 -12.63 -0.41 13.56
N VAL A 75 -12.35 0.27 14.68
CA VAL A 75 -11.11 1.05 14.83
C VAL A 75 -9.89 0.14 14.75
N VAL A 76 -9.90 -1.01 15.42
CA VAL A 76 -8.81 -2.00 15.37
C VAL A 76 -8.60 -2.50 13.95
N PHE A 77 -9.67 -2.84 13.23
CA PHE A 77 -9.61 -3.29 11.83
C PHE A 77 -8.97 -2.23 10.91
N VAL A 78 -9.40 -0.97 11.05
CA VAL A 78 -8.82 0.16 10.29
C VAL A 78 -7.34 0.35 10.62
N VAL A 79 -6.96 0.30 11.90
CA VAL A 79 -5.56 0.44 12.34
C VAL A 79 -4.70 -0.69 11.77
N ILE A 80 -5.18 -1.94 11.80
CA ILE A 80 -4.49 -3.10 11.20
C ILE A 80 -4.35 -2.93 9.69
N GLY A 81 -5.37 -2.41 9.00
CA GLY A 81 -5.31 -2.11 7.57
C GLY A 81 -4.23 -1.08 7.22
N ILE A 82 -4.16 0.02 7.98
CA ILE A 82 -3.14 1.07 7.77
C ILE A 82 -1.73 0.52 8.08
N TRP A 83 -1.59 -0.22 9.17
CA TRP A 83 -0.33 -0.87 9.53
C TRP A 83 0.12 -1.86 8.46
N THR A 84 -0.79 -2.65 7.90
CA THR A 84 -0.53 -3.59 6.82
C THR A 84 0.08 -2.89 5.60
N GLN A 85 -0.48 -1.75 5.18
CA GLN A 85 0.12 -0.98 4.08
C GLN A 85 1.54 -0.53 4.41
N THR A 86 1.79 -0.09 5.64
CA THR A 86 3.13 0.34 6.07
C THR A 86 4.13 -0.82 6.05
N VAL A 87 3.71 -2.00 6.50
CA VAL A 87 4.52 -3.24 6.47
C VAL A 87 4.86 -3.64 5.04
N ILE A 88 3.91 -3.58 4.10
CA ILE A 88 4.19 -3.91 2.69
C ILE A 88 5.25 -2.96 2.13
N TYR A 89 5.14 -1.65 2.36
CA TYR A 89 6.13 -0.68 1.88
C TYR A 89 7.52 -0.91 2.49
N GLU A 90 7.60 -1.19 3.79
CA GLU A 90 8.88 -1.49 4.47
C GLU A 90 9.47 -2.83 3.98
N SER A 91 8.63 -3.83 3.70
CA SER A 91 9.05 -5.13 3.17
C SER A 91 9.66 -5.01 1.77
N ILE A 92 9.06 -4.18 0.91
CA ILE A 92 9.55 -3.88 -0.44
C ILE A 92 10.89 -3.16 -0.37
N LYS A 93 11.00 -2.12 0.47
CA LYS A 93 12.27 -1.44 0.71
C LYS A 93 13.37 -2.43 1.12
N THR A 94 13.06 -3.35 2.03
CA THR A 94 14.02 -4.35 2.52
C THR A 94 14.46 -5.30 1.41
N VAL A 95 13.51 -5.83 0.62
CA VAL A 95 13.80 -6.76 -0.49
C VAL A 95 14.62 -6.09 -1.58
N VAL A 96 14.23 -4.89 -2.02
CA VAL A 96 14.92 -4.17 -3.09
C VAL A 96 16.28 -3.64 -2.63
N GLY A 97 16.41 -3.27 -1.35
CA GLY A 97 17.67 -2.83 -0.75
C GLY A 97 18.63 -3.98 -0.38
N GLY A 98 18.24 -5.25 -0.58
CA GLY A 98 19.06 -6.40 -0.18
C GLY A 98 19.26 -6.55 1.33
N GLY A 99 18.38 -5.94 2.14
CA GLY A 99 18.46 -5.99 3.60
C GLY A 99 18.09 -7.36 4.18
N PRO A 100 18.36 -7.60 5.48
CA PRO A 100 18.02 -8.86 6.13
C PRO A 100 16.50 -9.06 6.19
N LEU A 101 16.03 -10.19 5.62
CA LEU A 101 14.62 -10.57 5.51
C LEU A 101 14.07 -11.08 6.85
N ASN A 102 13.90 -10.19 7.82
CA ASN A 102 13.42 -10.52 9.17
C ASN A 102 11.98 -10.02 9.39
N ILE A 103 11.04 -10.97 9.46
CA ILE A 103 9.61 -10.73 9.61
C ILE A 103 9.31 -9.88 10.85
N ARG A 104 9.82 -10.27 12.02
CA ARG A 104 9.54 -9.57 13.29
C ARG A 104 10.03 -8.12 13.26
N LYS A 105 11.22 -7.89 12.68
CA LYS A 105 11.77 -6.55 12.49
C LYS A 105 10.87 -5.72 11.58
N THR A 106 10.43 -6.28 10.46
CA THR A 106 9.56 -5.58 9.50
C THR A 106 8.20 -5.22 10.10
N LEU A 107 7.57 -6.13 10.84
CA LEU A 107 6.32 -5.87 11.55
C LEU A 107 6.48 -4.74 12.59
N LYS A 108 7.55 -4.80 13.40
CA LYS A 108 7.86 -3.79 14.43
C LYS A 108 8.17 -2.42 13.83
N VAL A 109 8.96 -2.38 12.75
CA VAL A 109 9.27 -1.12 12.05
C VAL A 109 8.02 -0.56 11.37
N GLY A 110 7.19 -1.43 10.79
CA GLY A 110 5.88 -1.07 10.25
C GLY A 110 5.06 -0.35 11.30
N TRP A 111 4.89 -0.94 12.50
CA TRP A 111 4.10 -0.35 13.58
C TRP A 111 4.58 1.04 14.00
N ARG A 112 5.90 1.20 14.16
CA ARG A 112 6.50 2.50 14.53
C ARG A 112 6.29 3.59 13.49
N LYS A 113 6.17 3.22 12.20
CA LYS A 113 5.99 4.19 11.10
C LYS A 113 4.53 4.40 10.71
N THR A 114 3.60 3.56 11.16
CA THR A 114 2.18 3.59 10.78
C THR A 114 1.56 4.97 10.93
N GLY A 115 1.77 5.65 12.07
CA GLY A 115 1.17 6.97 12.31
C GLY A 115 1.60 8.02 11.27
N LYS A 116 2.91 8.17 11.03
CA LYS A 116 3.41 9.12 10.03
C LYS A 116 3.04 8.69 8.60
N PHE A 117 3.05 7.39 8.32
CA PHE A 117 2.64 6.83 7.02
C PHE A 117 1.17 7.17 6.71
N PHE A 118 0.29 7.01 7.70
CA PHE A 118 -1.11 7.39 7.61
C PHE A 118 -1.28 8.88 7.35
N LEU A 119 -0.59 9.74 8.11
CA LEU A 119 -0.68 11.19 7.93
C LEU A 119 -0.21 11.65 6.54
N VAL A 120 0.85 11.04 5.98
CA VAL A 120 1.25 11.28 4.58
C VAL A 120 0.17 10.84 3.61
N GLY A 121 -0.41 9.66 3.82
CA GLY A 121 -1.50 9.15 3.00
C GLY A 121 -2.74 10.04 3.03
N LEU A 122 -3.14 10.48 4.23
CA LEU A 122 -4.30 11.34 4.46
C LEU A 122 -4.11 12.72 3.84
N LEU A 123 -2.95 13.36 4.06
CA LEU A 123 -2.67 14.67 3.46
C LEU A 123 -2.61 14.59 1.93
N ASN A 124 -1.99 13.53 1.38
CA ASN A 124 -2.00 13.30 -0.06
C ASN A 124 -3.43 13.11 -0.60
N MET A 125 -4.25 12.30 0.07
CA MET A 125 -5.65 12.10 -0.30
C MET A 125 -6.43 13.41 -0.32
N LEU A 126 -6.30 14.24 0.73
CA LEU A 126 -6.99 15.54 0.80
C LEU A 126 -6.55 16.50 -0.31
N ILE A 127 -5.24 16.60 -0.58
CA ILE A 127 -4.73 17.50 -1.64
C ILE A 127 -5.23 17.05 -3.02
N VAL A 128 -5.15 15.74 -3.32
CA VAL A 128 -5.63 15.20 -4.59
C VAL A 128 -7.13 15.36 -4.73
N PHE A 129 -7.88 15.08 -3.66
CA PHE A 129 -9.34 15.20 -3.65
C PHE A 129 -9.80 16.66 -3.86
N LEU A 130 -9.20 17.61 -3.14
CA LEU A 130 -9.45 19.04 -3.36
C LEU A 130 -9.04 19.49 -4.78
N GLY A 131 -7.93 18.96 -5.29
CA GLY A 131 -7.50 19.18 -6.67
C GLY A 131 -8.57 18.73 -7.67
N LEU A 132 -9.10 17.50 -7.51
CA LEU A 132 -10.13 16.93 -8.37
C LEU A 132 -11.47 17.67 -8.28
N ILE A 133 -11.87 18.14 -7.09
CA ILE A 133 -13.07 18.97 -6.90
C ILE A 133 -12.94 20.27 -7.67
N LEU A 134 -11.77 20.91 -7.61
CA LEU A 134 -11.54 22.15 -8.33
C LEU A 134 -11.55 21.90 -9.84
N PHE A 135 -10.73 20.97 -10.32
CA PHE A 135 -10.70 20.48 -11.71
C PHE A 135 -9.96 19.13 -11.82
N ILE A 136 -10.32 18.31 -12.80
CA ILE A 136 -9.67 17.00 -13.02
C ILE A 136 -8.14 17.13 -13.23
N VAL A 137 -7.70 18.13 -13.99
CA VAL A 137 -6.29 18.32 -14.35
C VAL A 137 -5.40 18.62 -13.12
N PRO A 138 -5.71 19.62 -12.26
CA PRO A 138 -5.02 19.82 -10.98
C PRO A 138 -4.96 18.58 -10.09
N GLY A 139 -6.05 17.81 -10.01
CA GLY A 139 -6.08 16.56 -9.25
C GLY A 139 -5.05 15.53 -9.74
N ILE A 140 -4.97 15.32 -11.06
CA ILE A 140 -3.96 14.44 -11.67
C ILE A 140 -2.55 14.98 -11.41
N ILE A 141 -2.33 16.29 -11.51
CA ILE A 141 -1.01 16.89 -11.25
C ILE A 141 -0.53 16.59 -9.82
N PHE A 142 -1.39 16.80 -8.82
CA PHE A 142 -1.06 16.49 -7.43
C PHE A 142 -0.84 15.00 -7.19
N ALA A 143 -1.65 14.14 -7.82
CA ALA A 143 -1.51 12.69 -7.68
C ALA A 143 -0.13 12.22 -8.15
N VAL A 144 0.35 12.72 -9.29
CA VAL A 144 1.67 12.37 -9.83
C VAL A 144 2.78 12.96 -8.95
N TRP A 145 2.70 14.24 -8.56
CA TRP A 145 3.72 14.88 -7.71
C TRP A 145 3.92 14.17 -6.37
N PHE A 146 2.85 13.67 -5.76
CA PHE A 146 2.89 13.08 -4.42
C PHE A 146 2.85 11.56 -4.41
N SER A 147 2.86 10.91 -5.58
CA SER A 147 2.83 9.45 -5.76
C SER A 147 3.93 8.70 -4.99
N PHE A 148 5.09 9.32 -4.77
CA PHE A 148 6.23 8.70 -4.10
C PHE A 148 6.40 9.10 -2.63
N SER A 149 5.52 9.95 -2.08
CA SER A 149 5.65 10.50 -0.71
C SER A 149 5.76 9.43 0.37
N ARG A 150 5.03 8.31 0.22
CA ARG A 150 5.08 7.18 1.16
C ARG A 150 6.41 6.44 1.09
N PHE A 151 7.01 6.29 -0.10
CA PHE A 151 8.33 5.67 -0.23
C PHE A 151 9.44 6.56 0.32
N VAL A 152 9.35 7.87 0.11
CA VAL A 152 10.25 8.85 0.73
C VAL A 152 10.22 8.72 2.25
N LEU A 153 9.04 8.73 2.86
CA LEU A 153 8.90 8.56 4.31
C LEU A 153 9.54 7.24 4.80
N ILE A 154 9.30 6.15 4.08
CA ILE A 154 9.76 4.82 4.50
C ILE A 154 11.28 4.63 4.32
N LYS A 155 11.84 5.14 3.21
CA LYS A 155 13.25 4.99 2.84
C LYS A 155 14.13 6.07 3.45
N GLU A 156 13.73 7.33 3.33
CA GLU A 156 14.52 8.50 3.78
C GLU A 156 14.18 8.90 5.23
N GLY A 157 13.09 8.40 5.81
CA GLY A 157 12.75 8.66 7.22
C GLY A 157 12.25 10.08 7.50
N LEU A 158 11.92 10.84 6.46
CA LEU A 158 11.52 12.24 6.56
C LEU A 158 10.16 12.41 7.26
N GLY A 159 9.91 13.62 7.78
CA GLY A 159 8.61 14.03 8.30
C GLY A 159 7.53 14.12 7.21
N VAL A 160 6.26 14.29 7.60
CA VAL A 160 5.10 14.27 6.69
C VAL A 160 5.24 15.31 5.56
N LYS A 161 5.37 16.59 5.90
CA LYS A 161 5.50 17.69 4.92
C LYS A 161 6.77 17.56 4.07
N ALA A 162 7.89 17.19 4.70
CA ALA A 162 9.16 17.00 4.00
C ALA A 162 9.08 15.87 2.97
N SER A 163 8.36 14.79 3.28
CA SER A 163 8.15 13.67 2.35
C SER A 163 7.37 14.06 1.10
N LEU A 164 6.34 14.90 1.25
CA LEU A 164 5.56 15.44 0.13
C LEU A 164 6.40 16.37 -0.75
N LYS A 165 7.13 17.30 -0.13
CA LYS A 165 8.02 18.22 -0.84
C LYS A 165 9.07 17.45 -1.65
N ARG A 166 9.72 16.48 -1.03
CA ARG A 166 10.72 15.63 -1.67
C ARG A 166 10.13 14.79 -2.81
N SER A 167 8.92 14.23 -2.65
CA SER A 167 8.23 13.53 -3.74
C SER A 167 8.01 14.46 -4.95
N LYS A 168 7.56 15.69 -4.73
CA LYS A 168 7.38 16.68 -5.79
C LYS A 168 8.69 17.02 -6.50
N GLU A 169 9.79 17.15 -5.75
CA GLU A 169 11.13 17.39 -6.30
C GLU A 169 11.59 16.23 -7.19
N LEU A 170 11.37 14.98 -6.78
CA LEU A 170 11.72 13.79 -7.57
C LEU A 170 10.98 13.72 -8.92
N VAL A 171 9.76 14.23 -8.97
CA VAL A 171 8.90 14.22 -10.16
C VAL A 171 9.13 15.45 -11.05
N ARG A 172 9.73 16.52 -10.52
CA ARG A 172 9.92 17.78 -11.24
C ARG A 172 10.74 17.56 -12.52
N GLY A 173 10.22 18.04 -13.65
CA GLY A 173 10.85 17.84 -14.96
C GLY A 173 10.69 16.44 -15.56
N ARG A 174 10.05 15.49 -14.85
CA ARG A 174 9.81 14.10 -15.28
C ARG A 174 8.33 13.68 -15.15
N PHE A 175 7.42 14.66 -15.13
CA PHE A 175 5.98 14.44 -14.95
C PHE A 175 5.39 13.43 -15.96
N TRP A 176 5.55 13.70 -17.26
CA TRP A 176 5.00 12.85 -18.33
C TRP A 176 5.58 11.43 -18.34
N PRO A 177 6.91 11.24 -18.20
CA PRO A 177 7.47 9.91 -17.99
C PRO A 177 6.82 9.17 -16.81
N VAL A 178 6.69 9.80 -15.65
CA VAL A 178 6.11 9.18 -14.45
C VAL A 178 4.63 8.82 -14.68
N LEU A 179 3.84 9.76 -15.20
CA LEU A 179 2.43 9.54 -15.50
C LEU A 179 2.24 8.35 -16.47
N GLY A 180 3.02 8.29 -17.55
CA GLY A 180 2.96 7.19 -18.51
C GLY A 180 3.25 5.82 -17.89
N ARG A 181 4.22 5.71 -16.96
CA ARG A 181 4.47 4.45 -16.24
C ARG A 181 3.30 4.08 -15.33
N TYR A 182 2.75 5.05 -14.60
CA TYR A 182 1.59 4.80 -13.73
C TYR A 182 0.36 4.35 -14.50
N LEU A 183 0.12 4.87 -15.72
CA LEU A 183 -0.95 4.39 -16.59
C LEU A 183 -0.77 2.91 -16.96
N VAL A 184 0.44 2.50 -17.34
CA VAL A 184 0.73 1.09 -17.64
C VAL A 184 0.58 0.21 -16.40
N PHE A 185 1.09 0.65 -15.24
CA PHE A 185 0.93 -0.07 -13.98
C PHE A 185 -0.54 -0.24 -13.61
N PHE A 186 -1.34 0.81 -13.82
CA PHE A 186 -2.77 0.79 -13.56
C PHE A 186 -3.52 -0.18 -14.49
N ILE A 187 -3.20 -0.19 -15.79
CA ILE A 187 -3.79 -1.15 -16.74
C ILE A 187 -3.45 -2.59 -16.33
N VAL A 188 -2.18 -2.86 -16.02
CA VAL A 188 -1.76 -4.21 -15.59
C VAL A 188 -2.43 -4.63 -14.29
N LEU A 189 -2.58 -3.71 -13.34
CA LEU A 189 -3.33 -3.94 -12.10
C LEU A 189 -4.79 -4.32 -12.39
N ILE A 190 -5.49 -3.55 -13.24
CA ILE A 190 -6.88 -3.83 -13.61
C ILE A 190 -7.00 -5.21 -14.25
N LEU A 191 -6.17 -5.52 -15.24
CA LEU A 191 -6.22 -6.81 -15.93
C LEU A 191 -5.97 -7.98 -14.97
N ALA A 192 -5.00 -7.83 -14.05
CA ALA A 192 -4.75 -8.83 -13.02
C ALA A 192 -5.96 -9.00 -12.07
N GLN A 193 -6.60 -7.91 -11.66
CA GLN A 193 -7.78 -7.97 -10.79
C GLN A 193 -8.99 -8.60 -11.49
N ILE A 194 -9.23 -8.26 -12.77
CA ILE A 194 -10.29 -8.88 -13.57
C ILE A 194 -10.05 -10.39 -13.65
N ALA A 195 -8.84 -10.82 -14.01
CA ALA A 195 -8.50 -12.24 -14.11
C ALA A 195 -8.67 -12.98 -12.78
N LEU A 196 -8.20 -12.39 -11.68
CA LEU A 196 -8.33 -12.99 -10.35
C LEU A 196 -9.80 -13.06 -9.88
N SER A 197 -10.63 -12.07 -10.23
CA SER A 197 -12.04 -12.04 -9.83
C SER A 197 -12.88 -13.18 -10.42
N GLN A 198 -12.41 -13.83 -11.49
CA GLN A 198 -13.10 -14.97 -12.11
C GLN A 198 -13.00 -16.26 -11.28
N ILE A 199 -12.15 -16.29 -10.24
CA ILE A 199 -11.94 -17.45 -9.38
C ILE A 199 -12.45 -17.11 -7.97
N PRO A 200 -13.67 -17.48 -7.58
CA PRO A 200 -14.23 -17.16 -6.28
C PRO A 200 -13.33 -17.62 -5.13
N TYR A 201 -13.22 -16.79 -4.09
CA TYR A 201 -12.42 -16.99 -2.87
C TYR A 201 -10.89 -17.06 -3.09
N ILE A 202 -10.41 -17.90 -4.01
CA ILE A 202 -8.99 -18.05 -4.36
C ILE A 202 -8.45 -16.74 -4.94
N GLY A 203 -9.22 -16.08 -5.82
CA GLY A 203 -8.86 -14.79 -6.40
C GLY A 203 -8.60 -13.70 -5.34
N THR A 204 -9.43 -13.67 -4.30
CA THR A 204 -9.29 -12.73 -3.18
C THR A 204 -8.04 -13.01 -2.35
N ILE A 205 -7.78 -14.29 -2.03
CA ILE A 205 -6.58 -14.67 -1.28
C ILE A 205 -5.32 -14.40 -2.12
N ALA A 206 -5.35 -14.75 -3.40
CA ALA A 206 -4.25 -14.51 -4.33
C ALA A 206 -3.97 -13.01 -4.50
N SER A 207 -4.99 -12.15 -4.61
CA SER A 207 -4.80 -10.70 -4.75
C SER A 207 -4.15 -10.09 -3.51
N MET A 208 -4.48 -10.59 -2.31
CA MET A 208 -3.83 -10.20 -1.06
C MET A 208 -2.36 -10.66 -1.00
N LEU A 209 -2.07 -11.92 -1.38
CA LEU A 209 -0.70 -12.44 -1.41
C LEU A 209 0.18 -11.72 -2.44
N LEU A 210 -0.41 -11.31 -3.55
CA LEU A 210 0.26 -10.57 -4.64
C LEU A 210 0.29 -9.06 -4.41
N ALA A 211 -0.27 -8.54 -3.31
CA ALA A 211 -0.29 -7.10 -3.02
C ALA A 211 1.11 -6.41 -3.13
N PRO A 212 2.22 -7.01 -2.65
CA PRO A 212 3.55 -6.42 -2.81
C PRO A 212 3.98 -6.27 -4.28
N LEU A 213 3.52 -7.16 -5.17
CA LEU A 213 3.86 -7.14 -6.59
C LEU A 213 3.31 -5.90 -7.28
N PHE A 214 2.14 -5.39 -6.88
CA PHE A 214 1.56 -4.18 -7.46
C PHE A 214 2.28 -2.89 -7.04
N ILE A 215 2.95 -2.89 -5.88
CA ILE A 215 3.66 -1.74 -5.34
C ILE A 215 5.14 -1.75 -5.78
N LEU A 216 5.73 -2.92 -6.00
CA LEU A 216 7.13 -3.11 -6.38
C LEU A 216 7.58 -2.29 -7.61
N PRO A 217 6.86 -2.29 -8.77
CA PRO A 217 7.21 -1.46 -9.93
C PRO A 217 7.30 0.02 -9.59
N SER A 218 6.35 0.52 -8.77
CA SER A 218 6.32 1.92 -8.33
C SER A 218 7.51 2.25 -7.42
N TYR A 219 7.93 1.31 -6.57
CA TYR A 219 9.12 1.48 -5.74
C TYR A 219 10.41 1.46 -6.56
N LEU A 220 10.50 0.62 -7.59
CA LEU A 220 11.65 0.60 -8.50
C LEU A 220 11.77 1.91 -9.29
N LEU A 221 10.64 2.44 -9.77
CA LEU A 221 10.60 3.76 -10.40
C LEU A 221 11.04 4.86 -9.43
N TYR A 222 10.55 4.83 -8.19
CA TYR A 222 11.02 5.73 -7.13
C TYR A 222 12.54 5.62 -6.92
N GLN A 223 13.08 4.40 -6.90
CA GLN A 223 14.52 4.19 -6.72
C GLN A 223 15.32 4.84 -7.86
N GLU A 224 14.90 4.68 -9.11
CA GLU A 224 15.51 5.32 -10.28
C GLU A 224 15.45 6.84 -10.23
N LEU A 225 14.32 7.41 -9.81
CA LEU A 225 14.17 8.86 -9.63
C LEU A 225 15.03 9.39 -8.47
N SER A 226 15.24 8.59 -7.43
CA SER A 226 16.02 8.98 -6.25
C SER A 226 17.55 8.91 -6.44
N ARG A 227 18.03 8.29 -7.52
CA ARG A 227 19.46 8.24 -7.82
C ARG A 227 19.94 9.63 -8.27
N PRO A 228 21.04 10.16 -7.70
CA PRO A 228 21.72 11.32 -8.28
C PRO A 228 22.03 11.00 -9.75
N GLY A 229 21.83 11.97 -10.65
CA GLY A 229 22.09 11.75 -12.08
C GLY A 229 23.52 11.27 -12.30
N GLU A 230 23.64 10.08 -12.89
CA GLU A 230 24.78 9.77 -13.77
C GLU A 230 24.68 10.61 -15.04
#